data_AF-A0A6N9DII3-F1
#
_entry.id   AF-A0A6N9DII3-F1
#
_cell.length_a   1.000
_cell.length_b   1.000
_cell.length_c   1.000
_cell.angle_alpha   90.00
_cell.angle_beta   90.00
_cell.angle_gamma   90.00
#
_symmetry.space_group_name_H-M   'P 1'
#
loop_
_entity.id
_entity.type
_entity.pdbx_description
1 polymer ?
#
loop_
_entity_poly.entity_id
_entity_poly.type
_entity_poly.pdbx_seq_one_letter_code
_entity_poly.pdbx_strand_id
1 'polypeptide(L)'
;MALGVALVGAIIVVGTLVPRPNGSFSGIALAQNPDPQPTGSIQEITASTPNLTLAVGDTVVLSINVIGRQDIEDQRLADDVKFDWSVSGGRLSDGTDGTSASYTAPSDPGIYSVTVSPSSGCIGTGLACTATFRITVRRPGEATGPDAPPRNPEGEIPSILSDSEGEQYQVFTPEEGGIFTGENFSISAVMGIVPNSEIIGLRMAEDGSASNAGMSHHRYTLSGNQYRVFVIDAEGAPISSYNLNGTVTVCIPVPGALRTNISSLEMVNKNSNGTLTVMSSSVRISPSLIICGSTSTLPATIAVGIRGTPPPLLEPDPEPAEILPATGGAVPVSQGIIAWALLVGVALIATGTFASTYRHRRQEGIR
;
A
#
# COMPACT_ATOMS: atom_id res chain seq x y z
N MET A 1 -65.65 20.47 17.45
CA MET A 1 -66.88 20.37 16.64
C MET A 1 -66.92 21.55 15.69
N ALA A 2 -67.51 21.36 14.50
CA ALA A 2 -67.50 22.21 13.29
C ALA A 2 -66.25 21.99 12.40
N LEU A 3 -66.33 21.15 11.36
CA LEU A 3 -66.87 21.36 9.99
C LEU A 3 -66.13 22.43 9.19
N GLY A 4 -65.51 22.01 8.08
CA GLY A 4 -64.86 22.88 7.11
C GLY A 4 -64.35 22.11 5.89
N VAL A 5 -65.27 21.50 5.15
CA VAL A 5 -65.05 20.99 3.79
C VAL A 5 -64.89 22.19 2.86
N ALA A 6 -63.84 22.20 2.03
CA ALA A 6 -63.78 23.06 0.85
C ALA A 6 -63.27 22.24 -0.35
N LEU A 7 -64.18 22.08 -1.31
CA LEU A 7 -64.04 21.34 -2.55
C LEU A 7 -64.44 22.32 -3.66
N VAL A 8 -63.47 22.85 -4.41
CA VAL A 8 -63.63 23.62 -5.68
C VAL A 8 -62.24 23.58 -6.34
N GLY A 9 -62.00 23.30 -7.62
CA GLY A 9 -62.85 23.01 -8.77
C GLY A 9 -61.88 22.68 -9.93
N ALA A 10 -62.31 21.79 -10.82
CA ALA A 10 -61.54 21.35 -11.98
C ALA A 10 -61.46 22.45 -13.05
N ILE A 11 -60.29 22.59 -13.69
CA ILE A 11 -60.19 23.15 -15.04
C ILE A 11 -59.66 22.04 -15.94
N ILE A 12 -60.57 21.57 -16.79
CA ILE A 12 -60.31 20.70 -17.93
C ILE A 12 -59.88 21.62 -19.08
N VAL A 13 -58.68 21.42 -19.62
CA VAL A 13 -58.33 21.92 -20.96
C VAL A 13 -58.27 20.73 -21.90
N VAL A 14 -59.35 20.56 -22.66
CA VAL A 14 -59.42 19.70 -23.84
C VAL A 14 -58.76 20.45 -24.99
N GLY A 15 -57.59 19.96 -25.41
CA GLY A 15 -56.97 20.33 -26.68
C GLY A 15 -56.86 19.09 -27.55
N THR A 16 -57.90 18.79 -28.34
CA THR A 16 -57.80 17.91 -29.50
C THR A 16 -57.40 18.77 -30.71
N LEU A 17 -56.40 18.35 -31.49
CA LEU A 17 -56.35 18.51 -32.95
C LEU A 17 -55.11 17.82 -33.57
N VAL A 18 -55.42 16.78 -34.35
CA VAL A 18 -54.76 16.29 -35.58
C VAL A 18 -53.40 15.58 -35.51
N PRO A 19 -53.32 14.30 -35.96
CA PRO A 19 -52.06 13.64 -36.30
C PRO A 19 -51.68 13.93 -37.77
N ARG A 20 -50.40 14.24 -38.03
CA ARG A 20 -49.76 14.01 -39.33
C ARG A 20 -48.46 13.22 -39.16
N PRO A 21 -48.16 12.29 -40.08
CA PRO A 21 -47.10 11.30 -39.91
C PRO A 21 -45.77 11.75 -40.51
N ASN A 22 -44.72 11.01 -40.13
CA ASN A 22 -43.40 10.90 -40.74
C ASN A 22 -42.45 12.09 -40.56
N GLY A 23 -41.62 11.97 -39.52
CA GLY A 23 -40.34 12.64 -39.39
C GLY A 23 -39.48 11.85 -38.41
N SER A 24 -38.63 10.97 -38.94
CA SER A 24 -37.60 10.25 -38.19
C SER A 24 -36.60 11.26 -37.63
N PHE A 25 -36.82 11.71 -36.40
CA PHE A 25 -35.82 12.41 -35.61
C PHE A 25 -34.99 11.37 -34.85
N SER A 26 -33.76 11.16 -35.31
CA SER A 26 -32.69 10.59 -34.49
C SER A 26 -32.51 11.48 -33.27
N GLY A 27 -33.11 11.08 -32.15
CA GLY A 27 -32.79 11.62 -30.85
C GLY A 27 -31.35 11.24 -30.53
N ILE A 28 -30.43 12.18 -30.72
CA ILE A 28 -29.13 12.13 -30.05
C ILE A 28 -29.49 12.27 -28.57
N ALA A 29 -29.48 11.15 -27.85
CA ALA A 29 -29.45 11.18 -26.40
C ALA A 29 -28.19 11.97 -26.04
N LEU A 30 -28.37 13.21 -25.60
CA LEU A 30 -27.33 13.92 -24.88
C LEU A 30 -27.01 13.04 -23.68
N ALA A 31 -25.89 12.33 -23.75
CA ALA A 31 -25.30 11.66 -22.61
C ALA A 31 -25.30 12.70 -21.49
N GLN A 32 -26.07 12.43 -20.43
CA GLN A 32 -25.94 13.18 -19.20
C GLN A 32 -24.46 13.06 -18.85
N ASN A 33 -23.76 14.19 -18.89
CA ASN A 33 -22.43 14.31 -18.33
C ASN A 33 -22.55 13.69 -16.93
N PRO A 34 -21.79 12.65 -16.57
CA PRO A 34 -21.90 12.05 -15.25
C PRO A 34 -21.79 13.20 -14.25
N ASP A 35 -22.80 13.34 -13.39
CA ASP A 35 -22.74 14.30 -12.29
C ASP A 35 -21.37 14.12 -11.62
N PRO A 36 -20.59 15.19 -11.40
CA PRO A 36 -19.32 15.07 -10.70
C PRO A 36 -19.60 14.34 -9.39
N GLN A 37 -19.09 13.11 -9.28
CA GLN A 37 -19.26 12.29 -8.08
C GLN A 37 -18.84 13.11 -6.86
N PRO A 38 -19.52 12.95 -5.70
CA PRO A 38 -19.20 13.72 -4.52
C PRO A 38 -17.74 13.49 -4.13
N THR A 39 -16.89 14.46 -4.46
CA THR A 39 -15.55 14.66 -3.91
C THR A 39 -15.69 14.68 -2.39
N GLY A 40 -15.01 13.77 -1.68
CA GLY A 40 -14.91 13.82 -0.21
C GLY A 40 -15.14 12.52 0.57
N SER A 41 -15.48 11.39 -0.04
CA SER A 41 -15.63 10.13 0.72
C SER A 41 -14.31 9.35 0.86
N ILE A 42 -13.90 9.12 2.10
CA ILE A 42 -12.67 8.41 2.49
C ILE A 42 -12.93 6.91 2.59
N GLN A 43 -12.21 6.11 1.82
CA GLN A 43 -12.23 4.66 1.90
C GLN A 43 -11.20 4.12 2.90
N GLU A 44 -9.99 4.66 2.89
CA GLU A 44 -8.90 4.21 3.76
C GLU A 44 -7.96 5.37 4.12
N ILE A 45 -7.37 5.32 5.32
CA ILE A 45 -6.32 6.24 5.76
C ILE A 45 -5.13 5.43 6.25
N THR A 46 -3.95 5.78 5.75
CA THR A 46 -2.69 5.13 6.15
C THR A 46 -1.70 6.16 6.68
N ALA A 47 -0.92 5.76 7.68
CA ALA A 47 0.21 6.58 8.15
C ALA A 47 1.29 6.58 7.07
N SER A 48 1.76 7.76 6.65
CA SER A 48 2.85 7.86 5.66
C SER A 48 4.16 7.25 6.21
N THR A 49 4.35 7.27 7.54
CA THR A 49 5.49 6.65 8.22
C THR A 49 4.99 6.00 9.52
N PRO A 50 4.55 4.73 9.50
CA PRO A 50 3.85 4.12 10.63
C PRO A 50 4.74 3.85 11.85
N ASN A 51 6.07 3.85 11.70
CA ASN A 51 7.00 3.64 12.81
C ASN A 51 8.05 4.76 12.81
N LEU A 52 8.19 5.47 13.94
CA LEU A 52 9.20 6.51 14.14
C LEU A 52 10.00 6.21 15.40
N THR A 53 11.27 6.61 15.42
CA THR A 53 12.04 6.73 16.66
C THR A 53 12.47 8.19 16.78
N LEU A 54 12.24 8.76 17.96
CA LEU A 54 12.51 10.16 18.25
C LEU A 54 13.35 10.26 19.52
N ALA A 55 14.18 11.29 19.64
CA ALA A 55 14.71 11.67 20.94
C ALA A 55 13.63 12.35 21.78
N VAL A 56 13.83 12.33 23.09
CA VAL A 56 13.04 13.11 24.03
C VAL A 56 12.98 14.59 23.58
N GLY A 57 11.78 15.12 23.41
CA GLY A 57 11.54 16.51 23.03
C GLY A 57 11.63 16.83 21.53
N ASP A 58 11.99 15.88 20.67
CA ASP A 58 12.01 16.08 19.22
C ASP A 58 10.62 16.44 18.69
N THR A 59 10.59 17.28 17.65
CA THR A 59 9.35 17.63 16.95
C THR A 59 9.41 17.18 15.50
N VAL A 60 8.35 16.49 15.06
CA VAL A 60 8.20 15.98 13.69
C VAL A 60 6.83 16.33 13.14
N VAL A 61 6.69 16.29 11.80
CA VAL A 61 5.39 16.36 11.14
C VAL A 61 4.97 14.95 10.77
N LEU A 62 3.86 14.50 11.36
CA LEU A 62 3.19 13.26 10.99
C LEU A 62 2.22 13.57 9.86
N SER A 63 2.20 12.74 8.82
CA SER A 63 1.26 12.88 7.70
C SER A 63 0.54 11.56 7.46
N ILE A 64 -0.69 11.67 6.96
CA ILE A 64 -1.49 10.55 6.50
C ILE A 64 -1.74 10.63 5.00
N ASN A 65 -1.83 9.47 4.38
CA ASN A 65 -2.32 9.34 3.02
C ASN A 65 -3.78 8.95 3.09
N VAL A 66 -4.63 9.62 2.31
CA VAL A 66 -6.06 9.41 2.31
C VAL A 66 -6.46 8.82 0.96
N ILE A 67 -7.15 7.69 0.99
CA ILE A 67 -7.57 6.94 -0.18
C ILE A 67 -9.08 7.13 -0.33
N GLY A 68 -9.51 7.67 -1.47
CA GLY A 68 -10.92 7.86 -1.79
C GLY A 68 -11.57 6.59 -2.36
N ARG A 69 -12.90 6.63 -2.63
CA ARG A 69 -13.68 5.53 -3.24
C ARG A 69 -13.11 4.91 -4.52
N GLN A 70 -12.28 5.68 -5.22
CA GLN A 70 -11.70 5.27 -6.48
C GLN A 70 -10.42 4.44 -6.29
N ASP A 71 -10.07 4.12 -5.03
CA ASP A 71 -8.79 3.49 -4.65
C ASP A 71 -7.59 4.32 -5.11
N ILE A 72 -7.74 5.64 -5.04
CA ILE A 72 -6.73 6.63 -5.42
C ILE A 72 -6.48 7.52 -4.22
N GLU A 73 -5.20 7.83 -3.99
CA GLU A 73 -4.81 8.83 -3.00
C GLU A 73 -5.40 10.20 -3.39
N ASP A 74 -6.35 10.67 -2.61
CA ASP A 74 -7.01 11.95 -2.80
C ASP A 74 -6.78 12.83 -1.58
N GLN A 75 -5.81 13.73 -1.70
CA GLN A 75 -5.57 14.75 -0.68
C GLN A 75 -6.52 15.96 -0.83
N ARG A 76 -7.36 16.01 -1.88
CA ARG A 76 -8.35 17.06 -2.10
C ARG A 76 -9.69 16.63 -1.50
N LEU A 77 -9.70 16.62 -0.18
CA LEU A 77 -10.89 16.32 0.60
C LEU A 77 -11.88 17.48 0.53
N ALA A 78 -13.16 17.18 0.77
CA ALA A 78 -14.15 18.22 0.97
C ALA A 78 -13.80 19.05 2.21
N ASP A 79 -14.11 20.35 2.18
CA ASP A 79 -13.74 21.31 3.24
C ASP A 79 -14.30 20.95 4.64
N ASP A 80 -15.29 20.05 4.71
CA ASP A 80 -15.95 19.58 5.92
C ASP A 80 -15.32 18.31 6.53
N VAL A 81 -14.34 17.71 5.86
CA VAL A 81 -13.62 16.54 6.38
C VAL A 81 -12.52 17.00 7.34
N LYS A 82 -12.69 16.70 8.63
CA LYS A 82 -11.70 16.97 9.68
C LYS A 82 -11.12 15.70 10.24
N PHE A 83 -9.90 15.78 10.77
CA PHE A 83 -9.20 14.66 11.41
C PHE A 83 -9.08 14.84 12.91
N ASP A 84 -9.44 13.78 13.63
CA ASP A 84 -9.27 13.66 15.06
C ASP A 84 -7.96 12.91 15.33
N TRP A 85 -6.96 13.63 15.81
CA TRP A 85 -5.67 13.07 16.22
C TRP A 85 -5.65 12.84 17.72
N SER A 86 -5.19 11.66 18.16
CA SER A 86 -5.02 11.33 19.57
C SER A 86 -3.66 10.71 19.84
N VAL A 87 -3.08 11.02 21.00
CA VAL A 87 -1.74 10.56 21.39
C VAL A 87 -1.79 9.85 22.73
N SER A 88 -1.00 8.78 22.89
CA SER A 88 -0.81 8.13 24.20
C SER A 88 0.29 8.79 25.05
N GLY A 89 1.09 9.68 24.46
CA GLY A 89 2.04 10.54 25.15
C GLY A 89 2.75 11.51 24.19
N GLY A 90 3.35 12.56 24.76
CA GLY A 90 3.85 13.71 24.01
C GLY A 90 2.79 14.80 23.85
N ARG A 91 2.98 15.68 22.86
CA ARG A 91 2.00 16.73 22.53
C ARG A 91 1.84 16.86 21.02
N LEU A 92 0.62 17.15 20.58
CA LEU A 92 0.36 17.67 19.24
C LEU A 92 0.31 19.20 19.33
N SER A 93 0.83 19.88 18.31
CA SER A 93 0.72 21.34 18.19
C SER A 93 -0.41 21.72 17.23
N ASP A 94 -0.96 22.92 17.40
CA ASP A 94 -2.15 23.41 16.71
C ASP A 94 -2.06 23.28 15.17
N GLY A 95 -3.17 22.87 14.53
CA GLY A 95 -3.24 22.57 13.10
C GLY A 95 -3.67 21.13 12.76
N THR A 96 -4.25 20.39 13.72
CA THR A 96 -4.66 18.98 13.59
C THR A 96 -5.87 18.73 12.69
N ASP A 97 -6.49 19.77 12.14
CA ASP A 97 -7.71 19.64 11.34
C ASP A 97 -7.46 19.04 9.94
N GLY A 98 -6.20 18.82 9.54
CA GLY A 98 -5.81 18.33 8.22
C GLY A 98 -5.14 16.95 8.20
N THR A 99 -4.61 16.58 7.04
CA THR A 99 -3.89 15.32 6.78
C THR A 99 -2.48 15.28 7.38
N SER A 100 -2.11 16.29 8.16
CA SER A 100 -0.82 16.35 8.85
C SER A 100 -0.95 17.02 10.21
N ALA A 101 -0.15 16.56 11.17
CA ALA A 101 -0.05 17.15 12.50
C ALA A 101 1.40 17.22 12.97
N SER A 102 1.77 18.30 13.66
CA SER A 102 3.07 18.40 14.31
C SER A 102 3.03 17.71 15.67
N TYR A 103 3.93 16.75 15.89
CA TYR A 103 4.05 15.97 17.11
C TYR A 103 5.39 16.26 17.80
N THR A 104 5.36 16.57 19.10
CA THR A 104 6.55 16.64 19.96
C THR A 104 6.60 15.44 20.90
N ALA A 105 7.73 14.73 20.91
CA ALA A 105 7.98 13.58 21.77
C ALA A 105 8.00 13.96 23.27
N PRO A 106 7.47 13.10 24.16
CA PRO A 106 7.49 13.29 25.60
C PRO A 106 8.90 13.29 26.20
N SER A 107 9.00 13.75 27.45
CA SER A 107 10.22 13.75 28.26
C SER A 107 10.69 12.35 28.69
N ASP A 108 9.74 11.42 28.81
CA ASP A 108 10.02 10.07 29.25
C ASP A 108 10.29 9.16 28.03
N PRO A 109 11.36 8.34 28.08
CA PRO A 109 11.58 7.34 27.06
C PRO A 109 10.53 6.24 27.16
N GLY A 110 10.13 5.69 26.01
CA GLY A 110 9.09 4.67 25.95
C GLY A 110 8.54 4.45 24.56
N ILE A 111 7.51 3.61 24.46
CA ILE A 111 6.76 3.41 23.23
C ILE A 111 5.44 4.14 23.37
N TYR A 112 5.18 5.02 22.41
CA TYR A 112 4.00 5.86 22.30
C TYR A 112 3.29 5.57 20.98
N SER A 113 2.06 6.03 20.89
CA SER A 113 1.21 5.86 19.73
C SER A 113 0.51 7.17 19.44
N VAL A 114 0.45 7.52 18.16
CA VAL A 114 -0.42 8.57 17.64
C VAL A 114 -1.42 7.89 16.73
N THR A 115 -2.70 8.10 16.96
CA THR A 115 -3.77 7.58 16.11
C THR A 115 -4.52 8.74 15.51
N VAL A 116 -4.95 8.57 14.27
CA VAL A 116 -5.76 9.58 13.58
C VAL A 116 -6.89 8.91 12.85
N SER A 117 -8.07 9.48 13.01
CA SER A 117 -9.31 9.08 12.34
C SER A 117 -10.04 10.31 11.84
N PRO A 118 -10.77 10.22 10.72
CA PRO A 118 -11.57 11.33 10.25
C PRO A 118 -12.85 11.40 11.10
N SER A 119 -13.24 12.61 11.47
CA SER A 119 -14.48 12.89 12.21
C SER A 119 -15.75 12.63 11.39
N SER A 120 -15.62 12.65 10.05
CA SER A 120 -16.70 12.47 9.08
C SER A 120 -16.14 11.94 7.75
N GLY A 121 -17.02 11.53 6.84
CA GLY A 121 -16.64 11.22 5.46
C GLY A 121 -16.00 9.83 5.25
N CYS A 122 -15.65 9.08 6.30
CA CYS A 122 -15.18 7.71 6.12
C CYS A 122 -16.32 6.73 5.87
N ILE A 123 -16.21 6.03 4.76
CA ILE A 123 -17.12 4.97 4.33
C ILE A 123 -16.49 3.58 4.47
N GLY A 124 -15.18 3.53 4.72
CA GLY A 124 -14.44 2.31 5.02
C GLY A 124 -14.94 1.66 6.32
N THR A 125 -14.64 0.38 6.51
CA THR A 125 -15.04 -0.34 7.72
C THR A 125 -13.93 -0.31 8.76
N GLY A 126 -14.27 0.07 10.00
CA GLY A 126 -13.42 -0.08 11.18
C GLY A 126 -12.00 0.48 11.01
N LEU A 127 -11.00 -0.42 11.03
CA LEU A 127 -9.56 -0.11 11.00
C LEU A 127 -9.10 0.61 9.73
N ALA A 128 -9.83 0.49 8.61
CA ALA A 128 -9.47 1.21 7.38
C ALA A 128 -9.56 2.74 7.56
N CYS A 129 -10.38 3.23 8.49
CA CYS A 129 -10.54 4.65 8.78
C CYS A 129 -9.60 5.17 9.86
N THR A 130 -8.61 4.40 10.30
CA THR A 130 -7.69 4.80 11.36
C THR A 130 -6.25 4.51 10.98
N ALA A 131 -5.43 5.56 10.90
CA ALA A 131 -3.99 5.40 10.82
C ALA A 131 -3.37 5.43 12.22
N THR A 132 -2.36 4.59 12.43
CA THR A 132 -1.60 4.52 13.68
C THR A 132 -0.12 4.68 13.41
N PHE A 133 0.50 5.60 14.12
CA PHE A 133 1.94 5.78 14.23
C PHE A 133 2.40 5.17 15.54
N ARG A 134 3.42 4.31 15.50
CA ARG A 134 4.13 3.80 16.66
C ARG A 134 5.43 4.58 16.81
N ILE A 135 5.55 5.32 17.91
CA ILE A 135 6.68 6.22 18.18
C ILE A 135 7.51 5.64 19.32
N THR A 136 8.77 5.33 19.04
CA THR A 136 9.74 4.92 20.06
C THR A 136 10.52 6.15 20.50
N VAL A 137 10.28 6.63 21.70
CA VAL A 137 11.01 7.77 22.26
C VAL A 137 12.19 7.23 23.04
N ARG A 138 13.38 7.65 22.64
CA ARG A 138 14.62 7.27 23.31
C ARG A 138 15.11 8.46 24.11
N ARG A 139 15.57 8.21 25.33
CA ARG A 139 16.41 9.17 26.04
C ARG A 139 17.72 9.16 25.25
N PRO A 140 18.19 10.29 24.71
CA PRO A 140 19.56 10.37 24.24
C PRO A 140 20.42 9.83 25.36
N GLY A 141 21.23 8.80 25.09
CA GLY A 141 22.15 8.26 26.08
C GLY A 141 22.84 9.42 26.78
N GLU A 142 22.99 9.32 28.10
CA GLU A 142 23.72 10.29 28.89
C GLU A 142 25.11 10.48 28.28
N ALA A 143 25.23 11.50 27.43
CA ALA A 143 26.43 11.95 26.75
C ALA A 143 26.31 13.47 26.68
N THR A 144 26.88 14.11 27.70
CA THR A 144 27.58 15.40 27.67
C THR A 144 27.38 16.31 26.43
N GLY A 145 26.17 16.82 26.20
CA GLY A 145 25.91 17.92 25.26
C GLY A 145 26.10 17.58 23.76
N PRO A 146 25.76 18.53 22.87
CA PRO A 146 25.79 18.36 21.41
C PRO A 146 27.19 18.08 20.82
N ASP A 147 28.26 18.11 21.63
CA ASP A 147 29.66 17.93 21.22
C ASP A 147 30.32 16.67 21.80
N ALA A 148 29.57 15.80 22.51
CA ALA A 148 30.15 14.54 22.97
C ALA A 148 30.51 13.66 21.77
N PRO A 149 31.76 13.18 21.65
CA PRO A 149 32.12 12.28 20.55
C PRO A 149 31.30 10.99 20.66
N PRO A 150 30.90 10.37 19.52
CA PRO A 150 30.26 9.07 19.52
C PRO A 150 31.11 8.04 20.27
N ARG A 151 30.45 7.10 20.96
CA ARG A 151 31.15 6.11 21.79
C ARG A 151 30.65 4.70 21.52
N ASN A 152 31.58 3.78 21.33
CA ASN A 152 31.31 2.35 21.19
C ASN A 152 30.90 1.70 22.53
N PRO A 153 30.21 0.55 22.51
CA PRO A 153 29.97 -0.22 23.73
C PRO A 153 31.29 -0.68 24.36
N GLU A 154 31.27 -0.92 25.66
CA GLU A 154 32.43 -1.48 26.37
C GLU A 154 32.62 -2.95 25.99
N GLY A 155 33.87 -3.33 25.74
CA GLY A 155 34.24 -4.70 25.37
C GLY A 155 34.93 -4.80 24.02
N GLU A 156 35.17 -6.03 23.58
CA GLU A 156 35.70 -6.32 22.25
C GLU A 156 34.57 -6.21 21.22
N ILE A 157 34.82 -5.46 20.14
CA ILE A 157 33.85 -5.29 19.05
C ILE A 157 34.22 -6.29 17.95
N PRO A 158 33.30 -7.21 17.59
CA PRO A 158 33.56 -8.13 16.49
C PRO A 158 33.58 -7.36 15.16
N SER A 159 34.37 -7.83 14.20
CA SER A 159 34.38 -7.27 12.84
C SER A 159 33.21 -7.77 11.97
N ILE A 160 32.64 -8.94 12.34
CA ILE A 160 31.55 -9.61 11.66
C ILE A 160 30.59 -10.17 12.71
N LEU A 161 29.29 -10.02 12.49
CA LEU A 161 28.24 -10.70 13.24
C LEU A 161 27.63 -11.81 12.39
N SER A 162 27.14 -12.86 13.04
CA SER A 162 26.43 -13.96 12.39
C SER A 162 25.04 -14.13 12.99
N ASP A 163 24.05 -14.35 12.14
CA ASP A 163 22.72 -14.76 12.61
C ASP A 163 22.66 -16.26 12.90
N SER A 164 21.50 -16.73 13.37
CA SER A 164 21.26 -18.15 13.66
C SER A 164 21.35 -19.07 12.44
N GLU A 165 21.28 -18.51 11.23
CA GLU A 165 21.38 -19.25 9.97
C GLU A 165 22.83 -19.28 9.45
N GLY A 166 23.76 -18.56 10.11
CA GLY A 166 25.17 -18.48 9.75
C GLY A 166 25.47 -17.40 8.71
N GLU A 167 24.50 -16.56 8.34
CA GLU A 167 24.73 -15.45 7.43
C GLU A 167 25.57 -14.38 8.12
N GLN A 168 26.50 -13.78 7.36
CA GLN A 168 27.47 -12.83 7.90
C GLN A 168 27.05 -11.38 7.62
N TYR A 169 27.26 -10.52 8.62
CA TYR A 169 26.90 -9.12 8.60
C TYR A 169 28.11 -8.28 8.98
N GLN A 170 28.32 -7.19 8.24
CA GLN A 170 29.38 -6.24 8.55
C GLN A 170 28.97 -5.42 9.77
N VAL A 171 29.86 -5.29 10.74
CA VAL A 171 29.57 -4.53 11.96
C VAL A 171 29.69 -3.04 11.71
N PHE A 172 28.68 -2.31 12.15
CA PHE A 172 28.62 -0.85 12.14
C PHE A 172 28.63 -0.36 13.57
N THR A 173 29.45 0.65 13.86
CA THR A 173 29.69 1.17 15.21
C THR A 173 29.48 2.69 15.28
N PRO A 174 29.26 3.26 16.48
CA PRO A 174 29.15 4.70 16.66
C PRO A 174 30.43 5.45 16.30
N GLU A 175 31.60 4.95 16.70
CA GLU A 175 32.88 5.66 16.50
C GLU A 175 33.40 5.55 15.07
N GLU A 176 33.17 4.42 14.40
CA GLU A 176 33.75 4.16 13.08
C GLU A 176 32.73 4.29 11.95
N GLY A 177 31.43 4.20 12.27
CA GLY A 177 30.38 4.01 11.27
C GLY A 177 30.47 2.61 10.68
N GLY A 178 30.40 2.50 9.36
CA GLY A 178 30.60 1.23 8.68
C GLY A 178 30.41 1.32 7.17
N ILE A 179 31.03 0.40 6.45
CA ILE A 179 30.87 0.28 5.00
C ILE A 179 30.71 -1.19 4.67
N PHE A 180 29.66 -1.52 3.93
CA PHE A 180 29.49 -2.81 3.29
C PHE A 180 29.44 -2.60 1.78
N THR A 181 30.23 -3.38 1.04
CA THR A 181 30.28 -3.34 -0.44
C THR A 181 30.07 -4.73 -1.00
N GLY A 182 29.00 -4.90 -1.77
CA GLY A 182 28.76 -6.06 -2.61
C GLY A 182 29.30 -5.83 -4.02
N GLU A 183 29.02 -6.77 -4.92
CA GLU A 183 29.51 -6.69 -6.32
C GLU A 183 29.02 -5.44 -7.05
N ASN A 184 27.76 -5.03 -6.82
CA ASN A 184 27.11 -3.93 -7.55
C ASN A 184 26.38 -2.93 -6.65
N PHE A 185 26.41 -3.12 -5.33
CA PHE A 185 25.72 -2.28 -4.37
C PHE A 185 26.59 -2.01 -3.16
N SER A 186 26.32 -0.92 -2.45
CA SER A 186 27.00 -0.60 -1.21
C SER A 186 26.10 0.13 -0.24
N ILE A 187 26.42 0.01 1.04
CA ILE A 187 25.83 0.79 2.11
C ILE A 187 26.95 1.37 2.96
N SER A 188 26.83 2.64 3.33
CA SER A 188 27.83 3.34 4.14
C SER A 188 27.16 4.21 5.20
N ALA A 189 27.71 4.15 6.40
CA ALA A 189 27.40 5.00 7.54
C ALA A 189 28.66 5.76 7.94
N VAL A 190 28.51 7.05 8.24
CA VAL A 190 29.58 7.83 8.86
C VAL A 190 29.56 7.65 10.39
N MET A 191 30.60 8.13 11.06
CA MET A 191 30.67 8.19 12.52
C MET A 191 29.44 8.90 13.12
N GLY A 192 28.92 8.39 14.23
CA GLY A 192 27.79 8.91 14.99
C GLY A 192 26.40 8.51 14.47
N ILE A 193 26.34 7.80 13.34
CA ILE A 193 25.06 7.35 12.76
C ILE A 193 24.44 6.20 13.56
N VAL A 194 25.27 5.30 14.10
CA VAL A 194 24.81 4.26 15.02
C VAL A 194 24.65 4.88 16.42
N PRO A 195 23.52 4.64 17.12
CA PRO A 195 23.32 5.01 18.51
C PRO A 195 24.50 4.63 19.43
N ASN A 196 24.88 5.56 20.32
CA ASN A 196 25.96 5.35 21.29
C ASN A 196 25.75 4.06 22.09
N SER A 197 26.86 3.37 22.37
CA SER A 197 26.88 2.10 23.11
C SER A 197 26.10 0.95 22.44
N GLU A 198 25.80 1.06 21.15
CA GLU A 198 25.22 -0.04 20.36
C GLU A 198 26.16 -0.44 19.23
N ILE A 199 26.06 -1.69 18.78
CA ILE A 199 26.60 -2.13 17.49
C ILE A 199 25.48 -2.85 16.74
N ILE A 200 25.50 -2.76 15.42
CA ILE A 200 24.55 -3.47 14.56
C ILE A 200 25.31 -4.21 13.47
N GLY A 201 24.78 -5.37 13.08
CA GLY A 201 25.21 -6.06 11.87
C GLY A 201 24.35 -5.62 10.70
N LEU A 202 24.97 -5.14 9.62
CA LEU A 202 24.29 -4.81 8.37
C LEU A 202 24.72 -5.74 7.24
N ARG A 203 23.73 -6.16 6.48
CA ARG A 203 23.91 -6.91 5.24
C ARG A 203 22.94 -6.37 4.21
N MET A 204 23.34 -6.41 2.94
CA MET A 204 22.45 -6.08 1.85
C MET A 204 22.48 -7.22 0.83
N ALA A 205 21.32 -7.56 0.28
CA ALA A 205 21.20 -8.60 -0.74
C ALA A 205 20.08 -8.28 -1.73
N GLU A 206 20.12 -8.92 -2.88
CA GLU A 206 19.02 -8.86 -3.85
C GLU A 206 17.77 -9.57 -3.29
N ASP A 207 16.60 -8.95 -3.45
CA ASP A 207 15.31 -9.40 -2.92
C ASP A 207 14.30 -9.64 -4.06
N GLY A 208 14.81 -10.06 -5.23
CA GLY A 208 14.02 -10.35 -6.43
C GLY A 208 13.82 -9.16 -7.37
N SER A 209 12.95 -9.34 -8.37
CA SER A 209 12.67 -8.31 -9.37
C SER A 209 11.82 -7.17 -8.80
N ALA A 210 12.25 -5.94 -9.06
CA ALA A 210 11.46 -4.76 -8.77
C ALA A 210 10.25 -4.73 -9.72
N SER A 211 9.06 -4.97 -9.17
CA SER A 211 7.81 -5.00 -9.91
C SER A 211 6.79 -4.09 -9.25
N ASN A 212 6.00 -3.45 -10.10
CA ASN A 212 4.79 -2.76 -9.69
C ASN A 212 3.68 -3.74 -9.25
N ALA A 213 3.79 -5.03 -9.55
CA ALA A 213 2.74 -5.99 -9.19
C ALA A 213 2.44 -5.98 -7.68
N GLY A 214 1.18 -5.75 -7.34
CA GLY A 214 0.67 -5.78 -5.97
C GLY A 214 0.88 -4.50 -5.16
N MET A 215 1.20 -3.35 -5.78
CA MET A 215 1.06 -2.06 -5.08
C MET A 215 -0.17 -1.32 -5.62
N SER A 216 -0.98 -0.80 -4.72
CA SER A 216 -2.25 -0.13 -5.05
C SER A 216 -2.05 1.31 -5.53
N HIS A 217 -0.84 1.88 -5.37
CA HIS A 217 -0.61 3.32 -5.52
C HIS A 217 0.72 3.64 -6.21
N HIS A 218 0.79 3.51 -7.54
CA HIS A 218 2.02 3.78 -8.29
C HIS A 218 2.08 5.18 -8.86
N ARG A 219 3.01 6.00 -8.32
CA ARG A 219 3.58 7.15 -9.03
C ARG A 219 4.89 6.81 -9.74
N TYR A 220 5.35 5.57 -9.62
CA TYR A 220 6.65 5.13 -10.12
C TYR A 220 6.52 3.85 -10.92
N THR A 221 7.23 3.80 -12.04
CA THR A 221 7.47 2.57 -12.77
C THR A 221 8.81 2.01 -12.31
N LEU A 222 8.75 0.94 -11.50
CA LEU A 222 9.95 0.24 -11.05
C LEU A 222 10.52 -0.64 -12.15
N SER A 223 11.84 -0.85 -12.13
CA SER A 223 12.52 -1.76 -13.05
C SER A 223 13.77 -2.37 -12.41
N GLY A 224 14.24 -3.48 -12.97
CA GLY A 224 15.43 -4.19 -12.50
C GLY A 224 15.17 -5.00 -11.23
N ASN A 225 16.13 -4.98 -10.32
CA ASN A 225 16.10 -5.74 -9.07
C ASN A 225 15.80 -4.80 -7.89
N GLN A 226 15.11 -5.32 -6.88
CA GLN A 226 15.01 -4.69 -5.58
C GLN A 226 16.05 -5.29 -4.65
N TYR A 227 16.52 -4.50 -3.69
CA TYR A 227 17.55 -4.88 -2.74
C TYR A 227 17.04 -4.70 -1.33
N ARG A 228 17.24 -5.70 -0.47
CA ARG A 228 16.87 -5.61 0.94
C ARG A 228 18.11 -5.39 1.79
N VAL A 229 18.02 -4.42 2.69
CA VAL A 229 18.99 -4.21 3.77
C VAL A 229 18.47 -4.92 5.01
N PHE A 230 19.23 -5.88 5.51
CA PHE A 230 18.97 -6.64 6.70
C PHE A 230 19.77 -6.07 7.87
N VAL A 231 19.18 -6.12 9.06
CA VAL A 231 19.81 -5.64 10.29
C VAL A 231 19.70 -6.73 11.35
N ILE A 232 20.79 -6.98 12.06
CA ILE A 232 20.83 -7.81 13.25
C ILE A 232 21.43 -7.02 14.43
N ASP A 233 21.06 -7.38 15.65
CA ASP A 233 21.68 -6.87 16.87
C ASP A 233 23.03 -7.56 17.17
N ALA A 234 23.66 -7.17 18.27
CA ALA A 234 24.95 -7.72 18.71
C ALA A 234 24.88 -9.22 19.04
N GLU A 235 23.68 -9.72 19.36
CA GLU A 235 23.41 -11.13 19.67
C GLU A 235 23.08 -11.96 18.42
N GLY A 236 23.02 -11.35 17.24
CA GLY A 236 22.70 -12.02 15.98
C GLY A 236 21.20 -12.19 15.71
N ALA A 237 20.33 -11.52 16.47
CA ALA A 237 18.90 -11.57 16.26
C ALA A 237 18.45 -10.51 15.22
N PRO A 238 17.55 -10.87 14.29
CA PRO A 238 17.06 -9.94 13.27
C PRO A 238 16.22 -8.81 13.88
N ILE A 239 16.52 -7.59 13.47
CA ILE A 239 15.80 -6.40 13.90
C ILE A 239 14.73 -6.07 12.84
N SER A 240 13.47 -6.02 13.27
CA SER A 240 12.33 -5.70 12.39
C SER A 240 12.16 -4.21 12.12
N SER A 241 12.72 -3.35 12.98
CA SER A 241 12.76 -1.90 12.81
C SER A 241 13.88 -1.30 13.65
N TYR A 242 14.75 -0.53 13.00
CA TYR A 242 15.90 0.13 13.57
C TYR A 242 16.01 1.55 12.99
N ASN A 243 16.23 2.52 13.86
CA ASN A 243 16.36 3.92 13.49
C ASN A 243 17.74 4.41 13.89
N LEU A 244 18.42 4.97 12.91
CA LEU A 244 19.75 5.53 13.03
C LEU A 244 19.67 6.99 13.49
N ASN A 245 20.74 7.50 14.10
CA ASN A 245 20.86 8.91 14.51
C ASN A 245 21.06 9.87 13.33
N GLY A 246 21.26 9.32 12.12
CA GLY A 246 21.31 10.07 10.88
C GLY A 246 21.01 9.15 9.70
N THR A 247 21.39 9.55 8.50
CA THR A 247 21.13 8.75 7.30
C THR A 247 22.34 7.93 6.88
N VAL A 248 22.11 6.66 6.55
CA VAL A 248 23.04 5.86 5.75
C VAL A 248 22.86 6.15 4.27
N THR A 249 23.96 6.08 3.52
CA THR A 249 23.94 6.15 2.06
C THR A 249 23.91 4.74 1.50
N VAL A 250 22.89 4.43 0.70
CA VAL A 250 22.75 3.16 -0.01
C VAL A 250 22.86 3.39 -1.50
N CYS A 251 23.70 2.62 -2.18
CA CYS A 251 23.96 2.73 -3.60
C CYS A 251 23.64 1.41 -4.30
N ILE A 252 22.90 1.47 -5.41
CA ILE A 252 22.49 0.30 -6.22
C ILE A 252 22.68 0.57 -7.72
N PRO A 253 22.84 -0.48 -8.54
CA PRO A 253 23.08 -0.28 -9.97
C PRO A 253 21.79 0.21 -10.66
N VAL A 254 21.94 1.12 -11.62
CA VAL A 254 20.81 1.56 -12.44
C VAL A 254 20.47 0.49 -13.48
N PRO A 255 19.23 -0.02 -13.51
CA PRO A 255 18.79 -1.03 -14.46
C PRO A 255 18.98 -0.56 -15.90
N GLY A 256 19.36 -1.48 -16.80
CA GLY A 256 19.58 -1.18 -18.22
C GLY A 256 18.39 -0.47 -18.88
N ALA A 257 17.17 -0.89 -18.54
CA ALA A 257 15.92 -0.34 -19.07
C ALA A 257 15.68 1.14 -18.69
N LEU A 258 16.30 1.63 -17.62
CA LEU A 258 16.11 3.00 -17.14
C LEU A 258 17.24 3.97 -17.55
N ARG A 259 18.29 3.47 -18.22
CA ARG A 259 19.47 4.27 -18.60
C ARG A 259 19.18 5.40 -19.59
N THR A 260 18.05 5.37 -20.29
CA THR A 260 17.63 6.45 -21.20
C THR A 260 16.91 7.60 -20.48
N ASN A 261 16.49 7.38 -19.23
CA ASN A 261 15.66 8.31 -18.44
C ASN A 261 16.38 8.76 -17.16
N ILE A 262 17.69 9.01 -17.24
CA ILE A 262 18.54 9.27 -16.06
C ILE A 262 18.05 10.47 -15.24
N SER A 263 17.54 11.51 -15.91
CA SER A 263 17.06 12.74 -15.27
C SER A 263 15.78 12.56 -14.45
N SER A 264 15.07 11.45 -14.61
CA SER A 264 13.83 11.14 -13.87
C SER A 264 13.95 9.92 -12.97
N LEU A 265 15.17 9.41 -12.77
CA LEU A 265 15.41 8.30 -11.84
C LEU A 265 15.22 8.77 -10.41
N GLU A 266 14.45 8.00 -9.67
CA GLU A 266 14.29 8.15 -8.24
C GLU A 266 14.58 6.80 -7.57
N MET A 267 15.28 6.85 -6.45
CA MET A 267 15.38 5.70 -5.55
C MET A 267 14.15 5.69 -4.64
N VAL A 268 13.52 4.53 -4.49
CA VAL A 268 12.35 4.38 -3.63
C VAL A 268 12.59 3.31 -2.58
N ASN A 269 12.08 3.55 -1.38
CA ASN A 269 11.93 2.55 -0.34
C ASN A 269 10.52 1.96 -0.40
N LYS A 270 10.41 0.64 -0.45
CA LYS A 270 9.15 -0.12 -0.39
C LYS A 270 8.85 -0.42 1.07
N ASN A 271 7.80 0.23 1.58
CA ASN A 271 7.33 0.04 2.94
C ASN A 271 6.66 -1.33 3.10
N SER A 272 6.51 -1.79 4.33
CA SER A 272 5.87 -3.08 4.64
C SER A 272 4.41 -3.18 4.19
N ASN A 273 3.70 -2.05 4.06
CA ASN A 273 2.35 -1.96 3.52
C ASN A 273 2.29 -1.88 1.99
N GLY A 274 3.43 -2.00 1.31
CA GLY A 274 3.53 -1.96 -0.16
C GLY A 274 3.57 -0.55 -0.75
N THR A 275 3.48 0.52 0.04
CA THR A 275 3.64 1.89 -0.48
C THR A 275 5.11 2.20 -0.79
N LEU A 276 5.34 3.20 -1.64
CA LEU A 276 6.67 3.66 -2.03
C LEU A 276 6.96 5.04 -1.46
N THR A 277 8.08 5.17 -0.76
CA THR A 277 8.61 6.45 -0.28
C THR A 277 9.85 6.82 -1.11
N VAL A 278 9.85 8.01 -1.70
CA VAL A 278 11.01 8.52 -2.44
C VAL A 278 12.14 8.83 -1.47
N MET A 279 13.33 8.34 -1.78
CA MET A 279 14.55 8.66 -1.05
C MET A 279 15.24 9.85 -1.70
N SER A 280 15.89 10.71 -0.90
CA SER A 280 16.80 11.71 -1.46
C SER A 280 17.91 10.98 -2.20
N SER A 281 17.92 11.07 -3.53
CA SER A 281 18.84 10.32 -4.38
C SER A 281 19.74 11.20 -5.23
N SER A 282 20.98 10.75 -5.44
CA SER A 282 21.92 11.31 -6.39
C SER A 282 22.41 10.22 -7.34
N VAL A 283 22.47 10.54 -8.62
CA VAL A 283 23.00 9.61 -9.63
C VAL A 283 24.48 9.93 -9.83
N ARG A 284 25.33 8.90 -9.74
CA ARG A 284 26.76 9.00 -10.05
C ARG A 284 27.06 8.24 -11.34
N ILE A 285 27.68 8.94 -12.28
CA ILE A 285 28.17 8.36 -13.53
C ILE A 285 29.61 7.91 -13.30
N SER A 286 29.77 6.63 -12.92
CA SER A 286 31.04 5.90 -12.85
C SER A 286 31.04 4.84 -13.97
N PRO A 287 32.08 3.99 -14.19
CA PRO A 287 32.04 3.00 -15.27
C PRO A 287 30.85 2.03 -15.17
N SER A 288 30.27 1.90 -13.97
CA SER A 288 28.89 1.46 -13.72
C SER A 288 28.01 2.66 -13.31
N LEU A 289 26.84 2.79 -13.95
CA LEU A 289 25.85 3.82 -13.58
C LEU A 289 25.19 3.38 -12.26
N ILE A 290 25.42 4.13 -11.20
CA ILE A 290 24.94 3.83 -9.84
C ILE A 290 24.07 5.00 -9.37
N ILE A 291 22.97 4.67 -8.71
CA ILE A 291 22.14 5.65 -8.00
C ILE A 291 22.30 5.40 -6.51
N CYS A 292 22.52 6.47 -5.76
CA CYS A 292 22.65 6.43 -4.31
C CYS A 292 21.51 7.20 -3.67
N GLY A 293 20.95 6.69 -2.58
CA GLY A 293 19.94 7.36 -1.79
C GLY A 293 20.23 7.27 -0.30
N SER A 294 19.58 8.15 0.46
CA SER A 294 19.76 8.23 1.91
C SER A 294 18.53 7.69 2.65
N THR A 295 18.73 6.81 3.63
CA THR A 295 17.68 6.33 4.55
C THR A 295 18.18 6.36 6.00
N SER A 296 17.30 6.64 6.96
CA SER A 296 17.58 6.55 8.40
C SER A 296 16.89 5.34 9.05
N THR A 297 15.95 4.71 8.35
CA THR A 297 15.18 3.56 8.81
C THR A 297 15.68 2.30 8.14
N LEU A 298 15.91 1.26 8.93
CA LEU A 298 16.28 -0.09 8.49
C LEU A 298 15.46 -1.13 9.27
N PRO A 299 15.29 -2.38 8.80
CA PRO A 299 15.59 -2.85 7.46
C PRO A 299 14.78 -2.09 6.39
N ALA A 300 15.27 -2.08 5.16
CA ALA A 300 14.66 -1.35 4.05
C ALA A 300 14.70 -2.17 2.77
N THR A 301 13.65 -2.09 1.94
CA THR A 301 13.61 -2.70 0.61
C THR A 301 13.66 -1.59 -0.42
N ILE A 302 14.75 -1.53 -1.17
CA ILE A 302 15.09 -0.38 -2.02
C ILE A 302 15.04 -0.80 -3.48
N ALA A 303 14.48 0.06 -4.32
CA ALA A 303 14.43 -0.13 -5.76
C ALA A 303 14.68 1.17 -6.52
N VAL A 304 14.92 1.07 -7.82
CA VAL A 304 14.99 2.22 -8.74
C VAL A 304 13.72 2.28 -9.58
N GLY A 305 13.16 3.48 -9.69
CA GLY A 305 12.03 3.75 -10.57
C GLY A 305 12.19 5.06 -11.30
N ILE A 306 11.31 5.26 -12.27
CA ILE A 306 11.07 6.58 -12.87
C ILE A 306 9.70 7.06 -12.42
N ARG A 307 9.55 8.37 -12.19
CA ARG A 307 8.22 8.95 -11.95
C ARG A 307 7.37 8.71 -13.19
N GLY A 308 6.37 7.86 -13.05
CA GLY A 308 5.39 7.57 -14.08
C GLY A 308 4.12 8.37 -13.82
N THR A 309 3.45 8.79 -14.90
CA THR A 309 2.02 9.05 -14.80
C THR A 309 1.38 7.72 -14.38
N PRO A 310 0.52 7.68 -13.35
CA PRO A 310 -0.29 6.48 -13.12
C PRO A 310 -0.91 6.09 -14.47
N PRO A 311 -0.93 4.78 -14.83
CA PRO A 311 -1.62 4.35 -16.03
C PRO A 311 -2.98 5.06 -16.06
N PRO A 312 -3.41 5.63 -17.19
CA PRO A 312 -4.77 6.17 -17.26
C PRO A 312 -5.67 5.08 -16.71
N LEU A 313 -6.50 5.44 -15.73
CA LEU A 313 -7.57 4.57 -15.28
C LEU A 313 -8.18 4.04 -16.57
N LEU A 314 -8.04 2.74 -16.80
CA LEU A 314 -8.83 2.12 -17.85
C LEU A 314 -10.24 2.53 -17.46
N GLU A 315 -10.85 3.41 -18.29
CA GLU A 315 -12.25 3.77 -18.11
C GLU A 315 -12.97 2.45 -17.81
N PRO A 316 -13.74 2.36 -16.71
CA PRO A 316 -14.39 1.12 -16.34
C PRO A 316 -15.02 0.58 -17.61
N ASP A 317 -14.52 -0.58 -18.05
CA ASP A 317 -14.88 -1.20 -19.33
C ASP A 317 -16.39 -1.05 -19.43
N PRO A 318 -16.91 -0.25 -20.41
CA PRO A 318 -18.28 0.25 -20.37
C PRO A 318 -19.15 -0.93 -20.00
N GLU A 319 -19.77 -0.83 -18.82
CA GLU A 319 -20.56 -1.89 -18.21
C GLU A 319 -21.32 -2.56 -19.35
N PRO A 320 -21.03 -3.84 -19.66
CA PRO A 320 -21.34 -4.41 -20.96
C PRO A 320 -22.80 -4.12 -21.21
N ALA A 321 -23.07 -3.17 -22.11
CA ALA A 321 -24.39 -2.59 -22.25
C ALA A 321 -25.32 -3.78 -22.30
N GLU A 322 -26.22 -3.92 -21.32
CA GLU A 322 -27.13 -5.06 -21.26
C GLU A 322 -27.80 -5.07 -22.62
N ILE A 323 -27.33 -5.96 -23.50
CA ILE A 323 -27.94 -6.20 -24.77
C ILE A 323 -29.17 -6.95 -24.34
N LEU A 324 -30.24 -6.20 -24.04
CA LEU A 324 -31.57 -6.76 -23.86
C LEU A 324 -31.73 -7.74 -25.00
N PRO A 325 -31.87 -9.05 -24.73
CA PRO A 325 -31.93 -10.04 -25.77
C PRO A 325 -33.01 -9.58 -26.72
N ALA A 326 -32.63 -9.34 -27.98
CA ALA A 326 -33.59 -9.11 -29.02
C ALA A 326 -34.60 -10.24 -28.88
N THR A 327 -35.84 -9.90 -28.54
CA THR A 327 -36.96 -10.84 -28.47
C THR A 327 -37.24 -11.29 -29.90
N GLY A 328 -36.35 -12.14 -30.41
CA GLY A 328 -36.49 -12.91 -31.63
C GLY A 328 -37.49 -14.01 -31.34
N GLY A 329 -38.56 -14.02 -32.13
CA GLY A 329 -39.70 -14.91 -31.97
C GLY A 329 -39.30 -16.37 -31.74
N ALA A 330 -40.03 -16.98 -30.82
CA ALA A 330 -39.98 -18.41 -30.55
C ALA A 330 -40.13 -19.21 -31.85
N VAL A 331 -39.10 -19.96 -32.21
CA VAL A 331 -39.26 -21.14 -33.08
C VAL A 331 -39.60 -22.33 -32.18
N PRO A 332 -40.67 -23.09 -32.48
CA PRO A 332 -41.05 -24.25 -31.69
C PRO A 332 -39.99 -25.35 -31.84
N VAL A 333 -39.28 -25.63 -30.75
CA VAL A 333 -38.37 -26.78 -30.68
C VAL A 333 -39.23 -28.05 -30.59
N SER A 334 -39.01 -28.99 -31.50
CA SER A 334 -39.74 -30.25 -31.56
C SER A 334 -39.47 -31.09 -30.30
N GLN A 335 -40.55 -31.55 -29.67
CA GLN A 335 -40.54 -32.32 -28.41
C GLN A 335 -39.88 -33.71 -28.49
N GLY A 336 -39.19 -34.05 -29.59
CA GLY A 336 -38.62 -35.38 -29.82
C GLY A 336 -37.26 -35.63 -29.14
N ILE A 337 -36.46 -34.58 -28.89
CA ILE A 337 -35.04 -34.76 -28.51
C ILE A 337 -34.88 -34.93 -26.98
N ILE A 338 -35.74 -34.33 -26.16
CA ILE A 338 -35.64 -34.40 -24.70
C ILE A 338 -36.02 -35.79 -24.16
N ALA A 339 -36.92 -36.52 -24.83
CA ALA A 339 -37.34 -37.86 -24.40
C ALA A 339 -36.21 -38.90 -24.54
N TRP A 340 -35.35 -38.80 -25.56
CA TRP A 340 -34.25 -39.75 -25.77
C TRP A 340 -33.09 -39.56 -24.79
N ALA A 341 -32.78 -38.31 -24.40
CA ALA A 341 -31.71 -38.05 -23.43
C ALA A 341 -32.04 -38.61 -22.03
N LEU A 342 -33.31 -38.57 -21.62
CA LEU A 342 -33.75 -39.11 -20.33
C LEU A 342 -33.73 -40.64 -20.29
N LEU A 343 -34.05 -41.33 -21.40
CA LEU A 343 -34.03 -42.80 -21.45
C LEU A 343 -32.60 -43.37 -21.41
N VAL A 344 -31.62 -42.70 -22.02
CA VAL A 344 -30.21 -43.15 -21.97
C VAL A 344 -29.62 -42.96 -20.57
N GLY A 345 -29.98 -41.89 -19.86
CA GLY A 345 -29.53 -41.64 -18.50
C GLY A 345 -29.97 -42.72 -17.50
N VAL A 346 -31.21 -43.21 -17.59
CA VAL A 346 -31.73 -44.24 -16.68
C VAL A 346 -31.11 -45.62 -16.94
N ALA A 347 -30.82 -45.97 -18.21
CA ALA A 347 -30.20 -47.25 -18.56
C ALA A 347 -28.75 -47.42 -18.04
N LEU A 348 -27.99 -46.32 -17.96
CA LEU A 348 -26.61 -46.34 -17.45
C LEU A 348 -26.55 -46.52 -15.92
N ILE A 349 -27.52 -45.96 -15.18
CA ILE A 349 -27.56 -46.09 -13.71
C ILE A 349 -27.96 -47.51 -13.30
N ALA A 350 -28.86 -48.16 -14.06
CA ALA A 350 -29.28 -49.54 -13.78
C ALA A 350 -28.17 -50.57 -14.07
N THR A 351 -27.34 -50.35 -15.09
CA THR A 351 -26.24 -51.29 -15.43
C THR A 351 -25.04 -51.16 -14.49
N GLY A 352 -24.74 -49.95 -14.00
CA GLY A 352 -23.64 -49.71 -13.06
C GLY A 352 -23.85 -50.38 -11.68
N THR A 353 -25.09 -50.45 -11.19
CA THR A 353 -25.42 -51.00 -9.88
C THR A 353 -25.37 -52.54 -9.82
N PHE A 354 -25.63 -53.24 -10.94
CA PHE A 354 -25.49 -54.69 -11.02
C PHE A 354 -24.02 -55.17 -11.12
N ALA A 355 -23.14 -54.38 -11.76
CA ALA A 355 -21.73 -54.74 -11.88
C ALA A 355 -20.97 -54.62 -10.54
N SER A 356 -21.33 -53.66 -9.68
CA SER A 356 -20.63 -53.46 -8.38
C SER A 356 -20.99 -54.55 -7.36
N THR A 357 -22.23 -55.02 -7.35
CA THR A 357 -22.69 -56.08 -6.43
C THR A 357 -22.16 -57.47 -6.80
N TYR A 358 -21.93 -57.76 -8.09
CA TYR A 358 -21.35 -59.04 -8.51
C TYR A 358 -19.86 -59.17 -8.17
N ARG A 359 -19.12 -58.06 -8.16
CA ARG A 359 -17.68 -58.07 -7.82
C ARG A 359 -17.45 -58.34 -6.34
N HIS A 360 -18.37 -57.95 -5.46
CA HIS A 360 -18.20 -58.13 -4.02
C HIS A 360 -18.40 -59.58 -3.55
N ARG A 361 -19.27 -60.36 -4.21
CA ARG A 361 -19.52 -61.78 -3.84
C ARG A 361 -18.43 -62.75 -4.28
N ARG A 362 -17.51 -62.36 -5.17
CA ARG A 362 -16.45 -63.27 -5.66
C ARG A 362 -15.21 -63.31 -4.75
N GLN A 363 -15.14 -62.46 -3.72
CA GLN A 363 -13.99 -62.40 -2.80
C GLN A 363 -14.17 -63.18 -1.49
N GLU A 364 -15.35 -63.76 -1.22
CA GLU A 364 -15.59 -64.55 0.01
C GLU A 364 -15.42 -66.07 -0.19
N GLY A 365 -14.97 -66.51 -1.36
CA GLY A 365 -14.87 -67.93 -1.72
C GLY A 365 -13.47 -68.44 -2.02
N ILE A 366 -12.43 -67.96 -1.33
CA ILE A 366 -11.12 -68.64 -1.27
C ILE A 366 -10.55 -68.46 0.14
N ARG A 367 -10.93 -69.36 1.05
CA ARG A 367 -10.11 -69.78 2.19
C ARG A 367 -10.49 -71.18 2.61
#